data_AF-A0A951ZFB4-F1
#
_entry.id   AF-A0A951ZFB4-F1
#
_cell.length_a   1.000
_cell.length_b   1.000
_cell.length_c   1.000
_cell.angle_alpha   90.00
_cell.angle_beta   90.00
_cell.angle_gamma   90.00
#
_symmetry.space_group_name_H-M   'P 1'
#
loop_
_entity.id
_entity.type
_entity.pdbx_description
1 polymer ?
#
loop_
_entity_poly.entity_id
_entity_poly.type
_entity_poly.pdbx_seq_one_letter_code
_entity_poly.pdbx_strand_id
1 'polypeptide(L)'
;MSAALLDVRGLTVEYAARNGARTRAVDDVTLTLQRGETLALVGESGSGKSSLGRAVLRLGPITAGRVEFDGHDVRAMSAEALRGFRRRAQIVLQDPKSSLNPRLRVGDIVREGMDVHALAPRHEATQRVARLLEEVGLAAGDADRLPHEFSGGERQRIAIARALAVEPEFVVLDEAVSALDVLVRTQVLDLLARLQQTRALTYLFIAHDLAVVQRIATRVAVMQHGRIVDCAPTGQLFSAPAADATRALLAAIPRIPW
;
A
#
# COMPACT_ATOMS: atom_id res chain seq x y z
N MET A 1 13.46 9.86 20.52
CA MET A 1 13.21 8.97 19.36
C MET A 1 11.73 9.05 19.06
N SER A 2 11.34 9.32 17.81
CA SER A 2 9.91 9.30 17.43
C SER A 2 9.36 7.88 17.60
N ALA A 3 8.14 7.74 18.12
CA ALA A 3 7.46 6.46 18.13
C ALA A 3 7.13 6.02 16.70
N ALA A 4 7.16 4.70 16.45
CA ALA A 4 6.79 4.12 15.16
C ALA A 4 5.29 4.35 14.88
N LEU A 5 4.93 4.61 13.61
CA LEU A 5 3.52 4.70 13.20
C LEU A 5 2.86 3.32 13.19
N LEU A 6 3.58 2.31 12.71
CA LEU A 6 3.15 0.92 12.66
C LEU A 6 4.22 0.05 13.32
N ASP A 7 3.80 -0.77 14.27
CA ASP A 7 4.65 -1.76 14.95
C ASP A 7 3.97 -3.13 14.87
N VAL A 8 4.62 -4.07 14.20
CA VAL A 8 4.15 -5.43 14.00
C VAL A 8 5.11 -6.35 14.74
N ARG A 9 4.58 -7.20 15.62
CA ARG A 9 5.38 -8.09 16.47
C ARG A 9 4.86 -9.52 16.39
N GLY A 10 5.71 -10.43 15.92
CA GLY A 10 5.44 -11.86 15.79
C GLY A 10 4.14 -12.19 15.05
N LEU A 11 3.80 -11.41 14.03
CA LEU A 11 2.55 -11.55 13.29
C LEU A 11 2.53 -12.85 12.51
N THR A 12 1.46 -13.63 12.70
CA THR A 12 1.18 -14.85 11.95
C THR A 12 -0.20 -14.76 11.31
N VAL A 13 -0.28 -15.21 10.07
CA VAL A 13 -1.50 -15.24 9.25
C VAL A 13 -1.64 -16.64 8.66
N GLU A 14 -2.67 -17.37 9.06
CA GLU A 14 -3.01 -18.68 8.50
C GLU A 14 -4.38 -18.63 7.83
N TYR A 15 -4.47 -19.25 6.65
CA TYR A 15 -5.72 -19.45 5.92
C TYR A 15 -6.09 -20.93 5.97
N ALA A 16 -7.36 -21.21 6.28
CA ALA A 16 -7.92 -22.54 6.21
C ALA A 16 -8.59 -22.76 4.84
N ALA A 17 -8.17 -23.81 4.13
CA ALA A 17 -8.82 -24.28 2.92
C ALA A 17 -10.05 -25.14 3.25
N ARG A 18 -10.97 -25.29 2.29
CA ARG A 18 -12.20 -26.09 2.46
C ARG A 18 -11.94 -27.56 2.75
N ASN A 19 -10.78 -28.08 2.36
CA ASN A 19 -10.34 -29.45 2.64
C ASN A 19 -9.64 -29.61 4.00
N GLY A 20 -9.63 -28.56 4.84
CA GLY A 20 -8.98 -28.57 6.15
C GLY A 20 -7.48 -28.26 6.12
N ALA A 21 -6.84 -28.15 4.95
CA ALA A 21 -5.45 -27.74 4.84
C ALA A 21 -5.27 -26.31 5.37
N ARG A 22 -4.18 -26.06 6.08
CA ARG A 22 -3.81 -24.72 6.55
C ARG A 22 -2.58 -24.23 5.82
N THR A 23 -2.68 -23.04 5.26
CA THR A 23 -1.55 -22.35 4.63
C THR A 23 -1.15 -21.19 5.53
N ARG A 24 0.06 -21.26 6.07
CA ARG A 24 0.68 -20.15 6.77
C ARG A 24 1.26 -19.18 5.74
N ALA A 25 0.59 -18.05 5.56
CA ALA A 25 1.01 -17.03 4.60
C ALA A 25 1.98 -16.02 5.20
N VAL A 26 1.90 -15.78 6.51
CA VAL A 26 2.82 -14.94 7.27
C VAL A 26 3.20 -15.72 8.52
N ASP A 27 4.49 -15.79 8.83
CA ASP A 27 5.06 -16.66 9.87
C ASP A 27 6.00 -15.84 10.76
N ASP A 28 5.52 -15.44 11.93
CA ASP A 28 6.31 -14.75 12.97
C ASP A 28 7.04 -13.48 12.47
N VAL A 29 6.31 -12.64 11.73
CA VAL A 29 6.89 -11.41 11.17
C VAL A 29 6.91 -10.28 12.19
N THR A 30 8.08 -9.67 12.35
CA THR A 30 8.28 -8.44 13.12
C THR A 30 8.83 -7.34 12.22
N LEU A 31 8.17 -6.18 12.19
CA LEU A 31 8.59 -5.02 11.41
C LEU A 31 8.04 -3.72 12.00
N THR A 32 8.74 -2.62 11.75
CA THR A 32 8.32 -1.28 12.18
C THR A 32 8.44 -0.29 11.03
N LEU A 33 7.46 0.63 10.95
CA LEU A 33 7.46 1.77 10.03
C LEU A 33 7.37 3.07 10.81
N GLN A 34 8.26 3.99 10.48
CA GLN A 34 8.27 5.36 10.97
C GLN A 34 7.35 6.26 10.13
N ARG A 35 6.92 7.38 10.70
CA ARG A 35 6.12 8.39 9.99
C ARG A 35 6.92 8.97 8.82
N GLY A 36 6.28 9.09 7.66
CA GLY A 36 6.90 9.61 6.44
C GLY A 36 7.86 8.63 5.75
N GLU A 37 7.97 7.39 6.24
CA GLU A 37 8.84 6.35 5.67
C GLU A 37 8.14 5.64 4.49
N THR A 38 8.92 5.23 3.49
CA THR A 38 8.50 4.16 2.55
C THR A 38 9.24 2.88 2.89
N LEU A 39 8.59 1.94 3.54
CA LEU A 39 9.11 0.58 3.66
C LEU A 39 8.63 -0.24 2.47
N ALA A 40 9.56 -0.65 1.62
CA ALA A 40 9.26 -1.64 0.59
C ALA A 40 9.26 -3.05 1.16
N LEU A 41 8.25 -3.83 0.79
CA LEU A 41 8.16 -5.25 1.07
C LEU A 41 8.27 -6.02 -0.23
N VAL A 42 9.36 -6.77 -0.40
CA VAL A 42 9.71 -7.46 -1.64
C VAL A 42 9.81 -8.96 -1.45
N GLY A 43 9.73 -9.72 -2.54
CA GLY A 43 9.83 -11.17 -2.54
C GLY A 43 9.04 -11.82 -3.67
N GLU A 44 9.22 -13.11 -3.85
CA GLU A 44 8.55 -13.88 -4.91
C GLU A 44 7.02 -13.89 -4.78
N SER A 45 6.33 -14.22 -5.86
CA SER A 45 4.88 -14.44 -5.82
C SER A 45 4.55 -15.53 -4.80
N GLY A 46 3.52 -15.31 -3.98
CA GLY A 46 3.15 -16.24 -2.91
C GLY A 46 4.00 -16.18 -1.64
N SER A 47 4.99 -15.28 -1.54
CA SER A 47 5.82 -15.17 -0.32
C SER A 47 5.11 -14.64 0.93
N GLY A 48 3.89 -14.11 0.80
CA GLY A 48 3.06 -13.63 1.91
C GLY A 48 2.81 -12.12 1.98
N LYS A 49 3.36 -11.34 1.03
CA LYS A 49 3.35 -9.86 1.06
C LYS A 49 1.96 -9.25 1.16
N SER A 50 1.05 -9.61 0.26
CA SER A 50 -0.32 -9.09 0.26
C SER A 50 -1.12 -9.56 1.49
N SER A 51 -0.81 -10.74 2.03
CA SER A 51 -1.40 -11.23 3.28
C SER A 51 -0.98 -10.38 4.48
N LEU A 52 0.32 -10.04 4.56
CA LEU A 52 0.86 -9.11 5.55
C LEU A 52 0.25 -7.71 5.41
N GLY A 53 0.22 -7.15 4.19
CA GLY A 53 -0.37 -5.83 3.91
C GLY A 53 -1.85 -5.74 4.27
N ARG A 54 -2.64 -6.80 4.05
CA ARG A 54 -4.05 -6.86 4.46
C ARG A 54 -4.21 -7.06 5.97
N ALA A 55 -3.36 -7.87 6.58
CA ALA A 55 -3.41 -8.15 8.01
C ALA A 55 -3.15 -6.89 8.85
N VAL A 56 -2.17 -6.04 8.47
CA VAL A 56 -1.88 -4.80 9.20
C VAL A 56 -3.05 -3.80 9.17
N LEU A 57 -3.94 -3.90 8.19
CA LEU A 57 -5.17 -3.12 8.08
C LEU A 57 -6.41 -3.80 8.68
N ARG A 58 -6.24 -4.97 9.32
CA ARG A 58 -7.33 -5.83 9.80
C ARG A 58 -8.36 -6.12 8.69
N LEU A 59 -7.86 -6.38 7.49
CA LEU A 59 -8.62 -6.87 6.32
C LEU A 59 -8.42 -8.38 6.08
N GLY A 60 -7.47 -8.99 6.80
CA GLY A 60 -7.22 -10.43 6.81
C GLY A 60 -7.15 -10.99 8.25
N PRO A 61 -7.05 -12.32 8.41
CA PRO A 61 -6.94 -12.92 9.72
C PRO A 61 -5.60 -12.58 10.38
N ILE A 62 -5.62 -12.37 11.69
CA ILE A 62 -4.43 -12.30 12.55
C ILE A 62 -4.53 -13.47 13.52
N THR A 63 -3.79 -14.55 13.25
CA THR A 63 -3.89 -15.78 14.04
C THR A 63 -2.99 -15.73 15.28
N ALA A 64 -1.82 -15.10 15.18
CA ALA A 64 -0.95 -14.80 16.31
C ALA A 64 -0.21 -13.47 16.11
N GLY A 65 0.45 -13.00 17.18
CA GLY A 65 1.16 -11.73 17.20
C GLY A 65 0.25 -10.53 17.41
N ARG A 66 0.85 -9.35 17.21
CA ARG A 66 0.24 -8.05 17.48
C ARG A 66 0.58 -7.05 16.38
N VAL A 67 -0.39 -6.19 16.07
CA VAL A 67 -0.22 -5.03 15.19
C VAL A 67 -0.66 -3.81 15.99
N GLU A 68 0.25 -2.87 16.24
CA GLU A 68 -0.04 -1.59 16.86
C GLU A 68 0.08 -0.47 15.82
N PHE A 69 -0.92 0.40 15.79
CA PHE A 69 -0.90 1.63 15.00
C PHE A 69 -0.94 2.81 15.95
N ASP A 70 0.09 3.66 15.91
CA ASP A 70 0.23 4.81 16.80
C ASP A 70 0.09 4.42 18.28
N GLY A 71 0.71 3.28 18.65
CA GLY A 71 0.66 2.68 19.99
C GLY A 71 -0.63 1.94 20.36
N HIS A 72 -1.61 1.83 19.46
CA HIS A 72 -2.89 1.17 19.75
C HIS A 72 -3.01 -0.18 19.04
N ASP A 73 -3.33 -1.24 19.78
CA ASP A 73 -3.52 -2.60 19.23
C ASP A 73 -4.74 -2.64 18.29
N VAL A 74 -4.46 -2.79 16.99
CA VAL A 74 -5.45 -2.82 15.90
C VAL A 74 -6.41 -3.99 16.05
N ARG A 75 -5.94 -5.14 16.58
CA ARG A 75 -6.76 -6.34 16.78
C ARG A 75 -7.80 -6.14 17.87
N ALA A 76 -7.47 -5.35 18.89
CA ALA A 76 -8.32 -5.06 20.05
C ALA A 76 -9.29 -3.89 19.84
N MET A 77 -9.20 -3.15 18.72
CA MET A 77 -10.07 -2.01 18.45
C MET A 77 -11.55 -2.41 18.39
N SER A 78 -12.41 -1.59 19.03
CA SER A 78 -13.86 -1.62 18.87
C SER A 78 -14.25 -1.27 17.42
N ALA A 79 -15.52 -1.45 17.05
CA ALA A 79 -16.00 -1.10 15.72
C ALA A 79 -15.80 0.39 15.38
N GLU A 80 -16.01 1.27 16.35
CA GLU A 80 -15.81 2.72 16.21
C GLU A 80 -14.34 3.09 16.06
N ALA A 81 -13.48 2.57 16.94
CA ALA A 81 -12.04 2.79 16.86
C ALA A 81 -11.47 2.25 15.53
N LEU A 82 -11.96 1.10 15.07
CA LEU A 82 -11.58 0.51 13.80
C LEU A 82 -12.01 1.38 12.60
N ARG A 83 -13.18 2.03 12.67
CA ARG A 83 -13.61 3.01 11.65
C ARG A 83 -12.67 4.21 11.62
N GLY A 84 -12.28 4.74 12.78
CA GLY A 84 -11.28 5.81 12.88
C GLY A 84 -9.90 5.40 12.32
N PHE A 85 -9.43 4.20 12.67
CA PHE A 85 -8.18 3.63 12.14
C PHE A 85 -8.24 3.50 10.61
N ARG A 86 -9.32 2.96 10.06
CA ARG A 86 -9.47 2.80 8.60
C ARG A 86 -9.47 4.13 7.87
N ARG A 87 -9.92 5.24 8.46
CA ARG A 87 -9.74 6.57 7.87
C ARG A 87 -8.25 6.93 7.71
N ARG A 88 -7.45 6.63 8.73
CA ARG A 88 -6.01 6.97 8.81
C ARG A 88 -5.12 5.99 8.03
N ALA A 89 -5.61 4.78 7.76
CA ALA A 89 -4.86 3.68 7.17
C ALA A 89 -5.62 3.08 5.96
N GLN A 90 -5.12 3.34 4.76
CA GLN A 90 -5.78 3.01 3.49
C GLN A 90 -4.99 1.99 2.66
N ILE A 91 -5.61 1.46 1.61
CA ILE A 91 -4.99 0.51 0.68
C ILE A 91 -5.28 0.86 -0.77
N VAL A 92 -4.27 0.72 -1.61
CA VAL A 92 -4.39 0.75 -3.08
C VAL A 92 -3.97 -0.62 -3.59
N LEU A 93 -4.89 -1.29 -4.30
CA LEU A 93 -4.70 -2.65 -4.81
C LEU A 93 -4.14 -2.65 -6.24
N GLN A 94 -3.56 -3.77 -6.63
CA GLN A 94 -2.92 -4.03 -7.92
C GLN A 94 -3.83 -3.80 -9.14
N ASP A 95 -5.10 -4.17 -9.04
CA ASP A 95 -6.05 -4.08 -10.16
C ASP A 95 -7.12 -3.00 -9.90
N PRO A 96 -6.97 -1.81 -10.49
CA PRO A 96 -7.99 -0.79 -10.48
C PRO A 96 -9.33 -1.26 -11.05
N LYS A 97 -9.35 -2.18 -12.02
CA LYS A 97 -10.61 -2.62 -12.64
C LYS A 97 -11.50 -3.37 -11.66
N SER A 98 -10.93 -4.27 -10.86
CA SER A 98 -11.68 -4.96 -9.81
C SER A 98 -11.94 -4.09 -8.59
N SER A 99 -11.10 -3.07 -8.33
CA SER A 99 -11.28 -2.22 -7.16
C SER A 99 -12.20 -1.01 -7.38
N LEU A 100 -12.46 -0.58 -8.62
CA LEU A 100 -13.37 0.52 -8.94
C LEU A 100 -14.72 -0.03 -9.39
N ASN A 101 -15.82 0.44 -8.79
CA ASN A 101 -17.16 0.04 -9.22
C ASN A 101 -17.46 0.64 -10.61
N PRO A 102 -17.62 -0.18 -11.67
CA PRO A 102 -17.75 0.32 -13.04
C PRO A 102 -19.09 1.05 -13.30
N ARG A 103 -20.04 0.95 -12.36
CA ARG A 103 -21.36 1.59 -12.44
C ARG A 103 -21.41 2.97 -11.78
N LEU A 104 -20.35 3.36 -11.07
CA LEU A 104 -20.26 4.66 -10.41
C LEU A 104 -19.38 5.61 -11.23
N ARG A 105 -19.72 6.91 -11.18
CA ARG A 105 -18.86 7.96 -11.74
C ARG A 105 -17.60 8.07 -10.90
N VAL A 106 -16.50 8.51 -11.51
CA VAL A 106 -15.21 8.70 -10.83
C VAL A 106 -15.36 9.60 -9.62
N GLY A 107 -16.13 10.68 -9.74
CA GLY A 107 -16.37 11.60 -8.63
C GLY A 107 -17.08 10.93 -7.44
N ASP A 108 -18.03 10.03 -7.70
CA ASP A 108 -18.70 9.28 -6.64
C ASP A 108 -17.77 8.25 -5.98
N ILE A 109 -16.91 7.59 -6.77
CA ILE A 109 -15.93 6.64 -6.25
C ILE A 109 -14.92 7.33 -5.33
N VAL A 110 -14.42 8.52 -5.72
CA VAL A 110 -13.47 9.28 -4.89
C VAL A 110 -14.18 9.85 -3.65
N ARG A 111 -15.45 10.25 -3.77
CA ARG A 111 -16.23 10.82 -2.65
C ARG A 111 -16.65 9.79 -1.61
N GLU A 112 -16.84 8.52 -1.98
CA GLU A 112 -17.43 7.48 -1.12
C GLU A 112 -16.81 7.44 0.29
N GLY A 113 -15.47 7.50 0.39
CA GLY A 113 -14.78 7.53 1.68
C GLY A 113 -15.10 8.77 2.53
N MET A 114 -15.27 9.94 1.89
CA MET A 114 -15.65 11.18 2.58
C MET A 114 -17.06 11.07 3.16
N ASP A 115 -18.00 10.50 2.39
CA ASP A 115 -19.39 10.29 2.80
C ASP A 115 -19.44 9.30 3.98
N VAL A 116 -18.72 8.18 3.87
CA VAL A 116 -18.62 7.17 4.94
C VAL A 116 -18.03 7.75 6.23
N HIS A 117 -17.12 8.70 6.17
CA HIS A 117 -16.51 9.30 7.35
C HIS A 117 -17.09 10.68 7.73
N ALA A 118 -18.16 11.12 7.07
CA ALA A 118 -18.80 12.42 7.27
C ALA A 118 -17.80 13.60 7.29
N LEU A 119 -16.82 13.58 6.36
CA LEU A 119 -15.70 14.51 6.37
C LEU A 119 -16.02 15.90 5.80
N ALA A 120 -17.08 16.01 5.01
CA ALA A 120 -17.48 17.26 4.39
C ALA A 120 -18.95 17.21 3.96
N PRO A 121 -19.66 18.36 3.97
CA PRO A 121 -20.93 18.51 3.26
C PRO A 121 -20.75 18.27 1.75
N ARG A 122 -21.81 17.87 1.05
CA ARG A 122 -21.76 17.46 -0.37
C ARG A 122 -21.11 18.50 -1.30
N HIS A 123 -21.37 19.79 -1.10
CA HIS A 123 -20.83 20.84 -1.96
C HIS A 123 -19.30 20.99 -1.82
N GLU A 124 -18.79 20.93 -0.58
CA GLU A 124 -17.35 20.93 -0.29
C GLU A 124 -16.69 19.64 -0.79
N ALA A 125 -17.38 18.50 -0.67
CA ALA A 125 -16.90 17.21 -1.14
C ALA A 125 -16.66 17.22 -2.66
N THR A 126 -17.55 17.83 -3.46
CA THR A 126 -17.34 17.97 -4.91
C THR A 126 -16.08 18.78 -5.24
N GLN A 127 -15.86 19.91 -4.56
CA GLN A 127 -14.65 20.71 -4.77
C GLN A 127 -13.38 19.94 -4.34
N ARG A 128 -13.46 19.16 -3.26
CA ARG A 128 -12.36 18.35 -2.79
C ARG A 128 -12.02 17.21 -3.74
N VAL A 129 -13.04 16.56 -4.33
CA VAL A 129 -12.87 15.56 -5.38
C VAL A 129 -12.14 16.18 -6.59
N ALA A 130 -12.58 17.35 -7.07
CA ALA A 130 -11.93 18.04 -8.19
C ALA A 130 -10.43 18.28 -7.91
N ARG A 131 -10.10 18.84 -6.74
CA ARG A 131 -8.70 19.07 -6.33
C ARG A 131 -7.89 17.78 -6.23
N LEU A 132 -8.48 16.69 -5.72
CA LEU A 132 -7.81 15.39 -5.63
C LEU A 132 -7.53 14.79 -7.01
N LEU A 133 -8.45 14.92 -7.95
CA LEU A 133 -8.25 14.49 -9.34
C LEU A 133 -7.09 15.25 -9.98
N GLU A 134 -7.06 16.58 -9.83
CA GLU A 134 -5.96 17.42 -10.31
C GLU A 134 -4.62 17.04 -9.66
N GLU A 135 -4.60 16.78 -8.36
CA GLU A 135 -3.39 16.41 -7.64
C GLU A 135 -2.78 15.09 -8.12
N VAL A 136 -3.62 14.13 -8.50
CA VAL A 136 -3.18 12.86 -9.12
C VAL A 136 -2.94 12.97 -10.62
N GLY A 137 -3.10 14.16 -11.22
CA GLY A 137 -2.80 14.43 -12.62
C GLY A 137 -3.93 14.11 -13.60
N LEU A 138 -5.19 14.20 -13.15
CA LEU A 138 -6.41 14.10 -13.96
C LEU A 138 -7.09 15.47 -14.03
N ALA A 139 -8.06 15.66 -14.93
CA ALA A 139 -8.83 16.90 -14.99
C ALA A 139 -9.97 16.90 -13.96
N ALA A 140 -10.34 18.05 -13.40
CA ALA A 140 -11.51 18.15 -12.52
C ALA A 140 -12.80 17.63 -13.18
N GLY A 141 -12.97 17.89 -14.49
CA GLY A 141 -14.11 17.42 -15.27
C GLY A 141 -14.17 15.89 -15.47
N ASP A 142 -13.09 15.17 -15.15
CA ASP A 142 -13.08 13.71 -15.19
C ASP A 142 -13.98 13.07 -14.12
N ALA A 143 -14.41 13.84 -13.12
CA ALA A 143 -15.33 13.39 -12.08
C ALA A 143 -16.64 12.82 -12.64
N ASP A 144 -17.12 13.34 -13.79
CA ASP A 144 -18.37 12.90 -14.40
C ASP A 144 -18.22 11.63 -15.24
N ARG A 145 -16.99 11.23 -15.57
CA ARG A 145 -16.72 10.05 -16.41
C ARG A 145 -16.82 8.76 -15.60
N LEU A 146 -16.98 7.65 -16.30
CA LEU A 146 -17.00 6.29 -15.77
C LEU A 146 -15.60 5.66 -15.88
N PRO A 147 -15.22 4.72 -14.97
CA PRO A 147 -13.89 4.12 -14.95
C PRO A 147 -13.44 3.49 -16.27
N HIS A 148 -14.38 2.98 -17.08
CA HIS A 148 -14.03 2.31 -18.34
C HIS A 148 -13.50 3.27 -19.41
N GLU A 149 -13.73 4.57 -19.25
CA GLU A 149 -13.28 5.63 -20.18
C GLU A 149 -11.81 6.03 -19.96
N PHE A 150 -11.14 5.43 -18.98
CA PHE A 150 -9.75 5.74 -18.60
C PHE A 150 -8.79 4.60 -18.95
N SER A 151 -7.55 4.96 -19.23
CA SER A 151 -6.41 4.03 -19.35
C SER A 151 -6.09 3.34 -18.02
N GLY A 152 -5.24 2.30 -18.06
CA GLY A 152 -4.82 1.59 -16.83
C GLY A 152 -4.14 2.52 -15.81
N GLY A 153 -3.24 3.39 -16.28
CA GLY A 153 -2.55 4.37 -15.43
C GLY A 153 -3.48 5.40 -14.81
N GLU A 154 -4.43 5.92 -15.58
CA GLU A 154 -5.44 6.86 -15.07
C GLU A 154 -6.35 6.19 -14.03
N ARG A 155 -6.76 4.94 -14.24
CA ARG A 155 -7.51 4.18 -13.22
C ARG A 155 -6.70 3.98 -11.94
N GLN A 156 -5.39 3.77 -12.06
CA GLN A 156 -4.51 3.70 -10.89
C GLN A 156 -4.48 5.04 -10.13
N ARG A 157 -4.38 6.16 -10.86
CA ARG A 157 -4.46 7.52 -10.28
C ARG A 157 -5.80 7.76 -9.58
N ILE A 158 -6.91 7.30 -10.16
CA ILE A 158 -8.24 7.33 -9.52
C ILE A 158 -8.25 6.50 -8.22
N ALA A 159 -7.66 5.30 -8.23
CA ALA A 159 -7.56 4.47 -7.02
C ALA A 159 -6.73 5.13 -5.91
N ILE A 160 -5.65 5.85 -6.28
CA ILE A 160 -4.86 6.68 -5.36
C ILE A 160 -5.69 7.85 -4.83
N ALA A 161 -6.38 8.61 -5.70
CA ALA A 161 -7.24 9.72 -5.28
C ALA A 161 -8.32 9.27 -4.29
N ARG A 162 -8.95 8.10 -4.53
CA ARG A 162 -9.91 7.49 -3.61
C ARG A 162 -9.29 7.22 -2.23
N ALA A 163 -8.08 6.65 -2.17
CA ALA A 163 -7.41 6.41 -0.90
C ALA A 163 -7.08 7.74 -0.18
N LEU A 164 -6.69 8.77 -0.92
CA LEU A 164 -6.34 10.09 -0.37
C LEU A 164 -7.56 10.90 0.08
N ALA A 165 -8.77 10.56 -0.38
CA ALA A 165 -10.00 11.29 -0.10
C ALA A 165 -10.29 11.45 1.40
N VAL A 166 -9.81 10.52 2.22
CA VAL A 166 -10.03 10.50 3.67
C VAL A 166 -8.89 11.10 4.49
N GLU A 167 -7.87 11.66 3.81
CA GLU A 167 -6.62 12.17 4.41
C GLU A 167 -5.92 11.13 5.28
N PRO A 168 -5.47 10.01 4.70
CA PRO A 168 -4.76 8.99 5.46
C PRO A 168 -3.36 9.48 5.88
N GLU A 169 -2.81 8.85 6.91
CA GLU A 169 -1.40 8.98 7.31
C GLU A 169 -0.58 7.79 6.78
N PHE A 170 -1.22 6.64 6.58
CA PHE A 170 -0.61 5.38 6.14
C PHE A 170 -1.34 4.79 4.93
N VAL A 171 -0.59 4.36 3.92
CA VAL A 171 -1.14 3.68 2.75
C VAL A 171 -0.36 2.42 2.43
N VAL A 172 -1.06 1.30 2.33
CA VAL A 172 -0.52 0.06 1.75
C VAL A 172 -0.69 0.12 0.24
N LEU A 173 0.42 0.00 -0.49
CA LEU A 173 0.44 -0.02 -1.95
C LEU A 173 0.72 -1.47 -2.37
N ASP A 174 -0.33 -2.26 -2.64
CA ASP A 174 -0.26 -3.69 -2.93
C ASP A 174 -0.08 -3.91 -4.44
N GLU A 175 1.18 -3.98 -4.89
CA GLU A 175 1.57 -4.08 -6.30
C GLU A 175 0.92 -3.01 -7.21
N ALA A 176 0.74 -1.81 -6.67
CA ALA A 176 0.02 -0.69 -7.27
C ALA A 176 0.56 -0.21 -8.64
N VAL A 177 1.71 -0.70 -9.09
CA VAL A 177 2.33 -0.30 -10.37
C VAL A 177 2.75 -1.47 -11.26
N SER A 178 2.45 -2.73 -10.86
CA SER A 178 2.99 -3.90 -11.56
C SER A 178 2.36 -4.15 -12.93
N ALA A 179 1.07 -3.84 -13.09
CA ALA A 179 0.33 -4.03 -14.34
C ALA A 179 0.46 -2.85 -15.33
N LEU A 180 1.30 -1.86 -15.03
CA LEU A 180 1.49 -0.65 -15.85
C LEU A 180 2.72 -0.79 -16.75
N ASP A 181 2.64 -0.19 -17.94
CA ASP A 181 3.80 -0.01 -18.82
C ASP A 181 4.88 0.84 -18.14
N VAL A 182 6.11 0.76 -18.66
CA VAL A 182 7.30 1.36 -18.02
C VAL A 182 7.18 2.88 -17.85
N LEU A 183 6.60 3.58 -18.83
CA LEU A 183 6.47 5.03 -18.79
C LEU A 183 5.41 5.44 -17.76
N VAL A 184 4.22 4.84 -17.82
CA VAL A 184 3.13 5.12 -16.88
C VAL A 184 3.53 4.74 -15.45
N ARG A 185 4.22 3.60 -15.28
CA ARG A 185 4.81 3.18 -13.99
C ARG A 185 5.69 4.27 -13.40
N THR A 186 6.63 4.80 -14.20
CA THR A 186 7.52 5.90 -13.80
C THR A 186 6.73 7.11 -13.33
N GLN A 187 5.71 7.53 -14.07
CA GLN A 187 4.89 8.69 -13.71
C GLN A 187 4.09 8.47 -12.42
N VAL A 188 3.59 7.24 -12.18
CA VAL A 188 2.87 6.91 -10.93
C VAL A 188 3.83 6.88 -9.75
N LEU A 189 5.07 6.41 -9.93
CA LEU A 189 6.09 6.45 -8.87
C LEU A 189 6.46 7.90 -8.52
N ASP A 190 6.61 8.78 -9.51
CA ASP A 190 6.86 10.21 -9.26
C ASP A 190 5.68 10.88 -8.55
N LEU A 191 4.46 10.52 -8.92
CA LEU A 191 3.25 10.95 -8.22
C LEU A 191 3.29 10.52 -6.74
N LEU A 192 3.57 9.25 -6.46
CA LEU A 192 3.63 8.73 -5.08
C LEU A 192 4.74 9.39 -4.27
N ALA A 193 5.93 9.57 -4.84
CA ALA A 193 7.04 10.27 -4.16
C ALA A 193 6.68 11.72 -3.84
N ARG A 194 6.04 12.44 -4.78
CA ARG A 194 5.56 13.81 -4.54
C ARG A 194 4.49 13.85 -3.44
N LEU A 195 3.50 12.95 -3.50
CA LEU A 195 2.44 12.85 -2.49
C LEU A 195 3.00 12.55 -1.10
N GLN A 196 4.02 11.70 -1.00
CA GLN A 196 4.70 11.45 0.26
C GLN A 196 5.24 12.74 0.88
N GLN A 197 5.94 13.55 0.08
CA GLN A 197 6.56 14.79 0.54
C GLN A 197 5.52 15.85 0.89
N THR A 198 4.48 16.02 0.06
CA THR A 198 3.48 17.09 0.25
C THR A 198 2.47 16.77 1.35
N ARG A 199 2.18 15.49 1.61
CA ARG A 199 1.16 15.04 2.58
C ARG A 199 1.74 14.30 3.78
N ALA A 200 3.07 14.16 3.88
CA ALA A 200 3.76 13.39 4.92
C ALA A 200 3.25 11.94 5.04
N LEU A 201 2.92 11.31 3.91
CA LEU A 201 2.36 9.96 3.89
C LEU A 201 3.42 8.92 4.28
N THR A 202 2.97 7.85 4.92
CA THR A 202 3.78 6.66 5.21
C THR A 202 3.33 5.52 4.32
N TYR A 203 4.27 4.83 3.69
CA TYR A 203 3.96 3.76 2.73
C TYR A 203 4.51 2.41 3.17
N LEU A 204 3.65 1.39 3.12
CA LEU A 204 4.07 0.00 2.97
C LEU A 204 3.95 -0.34 1.48
N PHE A 205 5.08 -0.35 0.78
CA PHE A 205 5.15 -0.51 -0.67
C PHE A 205 5.43 -1.97 -1.04
N ILE A 206 4.40 -2.71 -1.43
CA ILE A 206 4.54 -4.12 -1.83
C ILE A 206 4.85 -4.18 -3.32
N ALA A 207 5.98 -4.80 -3.65
CA ALA A 207 6.39 -5.00 -5.03
C ALA A 207 7.19 -6.30 -5.19
N HIS A 208 7.32 -6.76 -6.43
CA HIS A 208 8.24 -7.84 -6.79
C HIS A 208 9.47 -7.33 -7.56
N ASP A 209 9.42 -6.10 -8.09
CA ASP A 209 10.48 -5.48 -8.87
C ASP A 209 11.37 -4.58 -7.99
N LEU A 210 12.63 -4.98 -7.83
CA LEU A 210 13.61 -4.27 -7.02
C LEU A 210 14.07 -2.94 -7.66
N ALA A 211 14.00 -2.78 -8.98
CA ALA A 211 14.34 -1.52 -9.64
C ALA A 211 13.34 -0.42 -9.27
N VAL A 212 12.06 -0.78 -9.14
CA VAL A 212 11.00 0.13 -8.65
C VAL A 212 11.27 0.53 -7.20
N VAL A 213 11.64 -0.44 -6.37
CA VAL A 213 11.87 -0.26 -4.94
C VAL A 213 13.03 0.70 -4.68
N GLN A 214 14.12 0.58 -5.43
CA GLN A 214 15.31 1.43 -5.28
C GLN A 214 14.99 2.93 -5.45
N ARG A 215 13.96 3.26 -6.23
CA ARG A 215 13.59 4.64 -6.55
C ARG A 215 12.74 5.32 -5.48
N ILE A 216 11.93 4.57 -4.74
CA ILE A 216 10.89 5.13 -3.85
C ILE A 216 11.05 4.75 -2.37
N ALA A 217 11.77 3.67 -2.07
CA ALA A 217 11.86 3.13 -0.73
C ALA A 217 13.02 3.73 0.06
N THR A 218 12.78 4.04 1.33
CA THR A 218 13.83 4.41 2.30
C THR A 218 14.44 3.18 2.96
N ARG A 219 13.62 2.14 3.18
CA ARG A 219 14.03 0.82 3.69
C ARG A 219 13.37 -0.27 2.87
N VAL A 220 14.01 -1.43 2.83
CA VAL A 220 13.52 -2.62 2.13
C VAL A 220 13.50 -3.78 3.11
N ALA A 221 12.39 -4.52 3.13
CA ALA A 221 12.24 -5.79 3.80
C ALA A 221 12.01 -6.89 2.76
N VAL A 222 12.84 -7.92 2.77
CA VAL A 222 12.76 -9.06 1.86
C VAL A 222 11.99 -10.18 2.56
N MET A 223 10.95 -10.67 1.91
CA MET A 223 10.05 -11.69 2.43
C MET A 223 10.13 -12.96 1.60
N GLN A 224 10.37 -14.08 2.27
CA GLN A 224 10.44 -15.41 1.67
C GLN A 224 9.71 -16.41 2.57
N HIS A 225 8.87 -17.27 1.98
CA HIS A 225 8.10 -18.31 2.69
C HIS A 225 7.42 -17.82 3.98
N GLY A 226 6.76 -16.66 3.94
CA GLY A 226 6.05 -16.12 5.09
C GLY A 226 6.90 -15.32 6.08
N ARG A 227 8.22 -15.28 5.93
CA ARG A 227 9.16 -14.67 6.89
C ARG A 227 9.92 -13.49 6.29
N ILE A 228 10.28 -12.51 7.11
CA ILE A 228 11.24 -11.48 6.73
C ILE A 228 12.64 -12.06 6.89
N VAL A 229 13.37 -12.20 5.78
CA VAL A 229 14.72 -12.79 5.75
C VAL A 229 15.82 -11.73 5.76
N ASP A 230 15.48 -10.48 5.43
CA ASP A 230 16.41 -9.35 5.42
C ASP A 230 15.64 -8.04 5.56
N CYS A 231 16.19 -7.04 6.25
CA CYS A 231 15.61 -5.72 6.34
C CYS A 231 16.70 -4.67 6.61
N ALA A 232 16.87 -3.74 5.68
CA ALA A 232 17.91 -2.72 5.78
C ALA A 232 17.50 -1.42 5.06
N PRO A 233 18.18 -0.29 5.32
CA PRO A 233 18.12 0.88 4.45
C PRO A 233 18.38 0.50 3.00
N THR A 234 17.66 1.13 2.05
CA THR A 234 17.72 0.76 0.64
C THR A 234 19.15 0.72 0.10
N GLY A 235 19.95 1.76 0.35
CA GLY A 235 21.35 1.79 -0.09
C GLY A 235 22.18 0.62 0.44
N GLN A 236 22.02 0.27 1.72
CA GLN A 236 22.71 -0.87 2.35
C GLN A 236 22.26 -2.21 1.78
N LEU A 237 20.96 -2.42 1.60
CA LEU A 237 20.43 -3.70 1.08
C LEU A 237 20.99 -4.01 -0.32
N PHE A 238 21.11 -3.00 -1.18
CA PHE A 238 21.60 -3.18 -2.55
C PHE A 238 23.13 -3.27 -2.66
N SER A 239 23.87 -2.66 -1.71
CA SER A 239 25.34 -2.66 -1.73
C SER A 239 25.96 -3.81 -0.93
N ALA A 240 25.36 -4.16 0.20
CA ALA A 240 25.87 -5.16 1.14
C ALA A 240 24.69 -5.93 1.78
N PRO A 241 23.94 -6.72 0.99
CA PRO A 241 22.83 -7.55 1.49
C PRO A 241 23.32 -8.55 2.54
N ALA A 242 22.60 -8.68 3.65
CA ALA A 242 23.00 -9.55 4.75
C ALA A 242 22.67 -11.02 4.46
N ALA A 243 21.48 -11.29 3.92
CA ALA A 243 21.01 -12.65 3.68
C ALA A 243 21.42 -13.20 2.30
N ASP A 244 21.71 -14.50 2.22
CA ASP A 244 21.98 -15.21 0.96
C ASP A 244 20.80 -15.14 -0.01
N ALA A 245 19.58 -15.25 0.50
CA ALA A 245 18.37 -15.10 -0.29
C ALA A 245 18.30 -13.72 -0.96
N THR A 246 18.66 -12.65 -0.24
CA THR A 246 18.72 -11.30 -0.82
C THR A 246 19.81 -11.19 -1.88
N ARG A 247 21.00 -11.78 -1.65
CA ARG A 247 22.07 -11.84 -2.65
C ARG A 247 21.60 -12.51 -3.94
N ALA A 248 20.93 -13.66 -3.83
CA ALA A 248 20.39 -14.39 -4.97
C ALA A 248 19.32 -13.57 -5.71
N LEU A 249 18.41 -12.94 -4.98
CA LEU A 249 17.36 -12.08 -5.55
C LEU A 249 17.95 -10.89 -6.32
N LEU A 250 18.96 -10.22 -5.76
CA LEU A 250 19.66 -9.10 -6.40
C LEU A 250 20.46 -9.55 -7.62
N ALA A 251 21.09 -10.73 -7.58
CA ALA A 251 21.84 -11.29 -8.70
C ALA A 251 20.95 -11.65 -9.90
N ALA A 252 19.68 -11.95 -9.66
CA ALA A 252 18.70 -12.26 -10.70
C ALA A 252 18.15 -11.00 -11.42
N ILE A 253 18.43 -9.79 -10.92
CA ILE A 253 17.98 -8.56 -11.56
C ILE A 253 18.87 -8.28 -12.78
N PRO A 254 18.28 -8.05 -13.97
CA PRO A 254 19.03 -7.58 -15.13
C PRO A 254 19.69 -6.24 -14.80
N ARG A 255 21.03 -6.21 -14.79
CA ARG A 255 21.78 -4.96 -14.73
C ARG A 255 21.60 -4.29 -16.09
N ILE A 256 20.72 -3.30 -16.19
CA ILE A 256 20.64 -2.45 -17.38
C ILE A 256 21.91 -1.58 -17.35
N PRO A 257 22.85 -1.74 -18.30
CA PRO A 257 23.94 -0.79 -18.44
C PRO A 257 23.31 0.51 -18.97
N TRP A 258 23.51 1.60 -18.25
CA TRP A 258 23.30 2.95 -18.76
C TRP A 258 24.22 3.22 -19.93
#